data_AF-A0A371R399-F1
#
_entry.id   AF-A0A371R399-F1
#
_cell.length_a   1.000
_cell.length_b   1.000
_cell.length_c   1.000
_cell.angle_alpha   90.00
_cell.angle_beta   90.00
_cell.angle_gamma   90.00
#
_symmetry.space_group_name_H-M   'P 1'
#
loop_
_entity.id
_entity.type
_entity.pdbx_description
1 polymer ?
#
loop_
_entity_poly.entity_id
_entity_poly.type
_entity_poly.pdbx_seq_one_letter_code
_entity_poly.pdbx_strand_id
1 'polypeptide(L)'
;MAMRSIALFKVGRDYGVTFLDLKIAGLRDTASKPSKYEKELRAIEEELIGFMPKLREMYAMDTVLEDTAGRKYLARFYTYGGVIYYALLISPKNTLRTTARKLASQGWRLLVMIEKKAVKKTPSETDVR
;
A
#
# COMPACT_ATOMS: atom_id res chain seq x y z
N MET A 1 5.40 -1.76 14.29
CA MET A 1 6.66 -1.63 13.51
C MET A 1 6.63 -0.30 12.75
N ALA A 2 7.72 0.47 12.61
CA ALA A 2 7.64 1.76 11.90
C ALA A 2 7.39 1.55 10.40
N MET A 3 6.27 2.04 9.88
CA MET A 3 5.91 1.91 8.46
C MET A 3 6.73 2.86 7.60
N ARG A 4 7.21 2.38 6.46
CA ARG A 4 8.06 3.17 5.56
C ARG A 4 7.29 3.82 4.43
N SER A 5 6.32 3.13 3.84
CA SER A 5 5.60 3.66 2.69
C SER A 5 4.17 3.14 2.63
N ILE A 6 3.24 4.03 2.28
CA ILE A 6 1.82 3.76 2.08
C ILE A 6 1.41 4.37 0.75
N ALA A 7 0.60 3.66 -0.03
CA ALA A 7 0.06 4.16 -1.30
C ALA A 7 -1.40 3.74 -1.47
N LEU A 8 -2.28 4.69 -1.73
CA LEU A 8 -3.68 4.48 -2.02
C LEU A 8 -3.94 4.68 -3.52
N PHE A 9 -4.64 3.74 -4.14
CA PHE A 9 -4.98 3.75 -5.55
C PHE A 9 -6.49 3.68 -5.76
N LYS A 10 -6.97 4.31 -6.83
CA LYS A 10 -8.24 3.96 -7.47
C LYS A 10 -7.96 2.92 -8.54
N VAL A 11 -8.65 1.78 -8.46
CA VAL A 11 -8.43 0.60 -9.31
C VAL A 11 -9.58 0.46 -10.31
N GLY A 12 -10.79 0.17 -9.84
CA GLY A 12 -12.00 0.09 -10.67
C GLY A 12 -12.01 -1.12 -11.61
N ARG A 13 -11.53 -2.27 -11.11
CA ARG A 13 -11.38 -3.51 -11.90
C ARG A 13 -11.96 -4.70 -11.13
N ASP A 14 -12.37 -5.74 -11.85
CA ASP A 14 -12.72 -7.00 -11.20
C ASP A 14 -11.51 -7.62 -10.48
N TYR A 15 -11.79 -8.59 -9.62
CA TYR A 15 -10.75 -9.28 -8.86
C TYR A 15 -9.68 -9.92 -9.76
N GLY A 16 -10.08 -10.62 -10.82
CA GLY A 16 -9.15 -11.35 -11.69
C GLY A 16 -8.15 -10.42 -12.36
N VAL A 17 -8.62 -9.31 -12.94
CA VAL A 17 -7.76 -8.30 -13.56
C VAL A 17 -6.89 -7.61 -12.50
N THR A 18 -7.43 -7.31 -11.32
CA THR A 18 -6.64 -6.70 -10.23
C THR A 18 -5.46 -7.59 -9.81
N PHE A 19 -5.69 -8.89 -9.62
CA PHE A 19 -4.61 -9.82 -9.26
C PHE A 19 -3.63 -10.07 -10.41
N LEU A 20 -4.10 -10.02 -11.65
CA LEU A 20 -3.21 -10.05 -12.82
C LEU A 20 -2.30 -8.82 -12.87
N ASP A 21 -2.84 -7.61 -12.64
CA ASP A 21 -2.06 -6.37 -12.60
C ASP A 21 -0.98 -6.42 -11.51
N LEU A 22 -1.32 -6.96 -10.33
CA LEU A 22 -0.36 -7.17 -9.24
C LEU A 22 0.76 -8.13 -9.67
N LYS A 23 0.41 -9.25 -10.33
CA LYS A 23 1.38 -10.22 -10.84
C LYS A 23 2.31 -9.61 -11.87
N ILE A 24 1.79 -8.80 -12.80
CA ILE A 24 2.58 -8.05 -13.80
C ILE A 24 3.49 -7.03 -13.11
N ALA A 25 3.02 -6.37 -12.04
CA ALA A 25 3.82 -5.47 -11.23
C ALA A 25 4.92 -6.20 -10.41
N GLY A 26 4.90 -7.53 -10.39
CA GLY A 26 5.85 -8.39 -9.71
C GLY A 26 5.46 -8.72 -8.27
N LEU A 27 4.18 -8.55 -7.91
CA LEU A 27 3.62 -8.90 -6.61
C LEU A 27 2.79 -10.18 -6.71
N ARG A 28 2.92 -11.07 -5.73
CA ARG A 28 2.17 -12.32 -5.64
C ARG A 28 1.47 -12.41 -4.29
N ASP A 29 0.25 -12.92 -4.28
CA ASP A 29 -0.45 -13.24 -3.04
C ASP A 29 0.25 -14.43 -2.36
N THR A 30 0.48 -14.32 -1.05
CA THR A 30 1.12 -15.35 -0.23
C THR A 30 0.13 -16.25 0.52
N ALA A 31 -1.18 -16.04 0.34
CA ALA A 31 -2.29 -16.63 1.09
C ALA A 31 -2.16 -16.49 2.63
N SER A 32 -1.24 -15.63 3.08
CA SER A 32 -0.96 -15.42 4.49
C SER A 32 -1.94 -14.42 5.07
N LYS A 33 -2.51 -14.72 6.23
CA LYS A 33 -3.37 -13.78 6.93
C LYS A 33 -2.55 -12.60 7.46
N PRO A 34 -3.01 -11.35 7.29
CA PRO A 34 -2.32 -10.16 7.78
C PRO A 34 -2.56 -9.91 9.28
N SER A 35 -2.95 -10.93 10.07
CA SER A 35 -3.32 -10.79 11.49
C SER A 35 -2.24 -10.12 12.33
N LYS A 36 -0.96 -10.33 11.99
CA LYS A 36 0.18 -9.67 12.63
C LYS A 36 0.19 -8.14 12.47
N TYR A 37 -0.55 -7.60 11.51
CA TYR A 37 -0.55 -6.19 11.11
C TYR A 37 -1.91 -5.51 11.28
N GLU A 38 -2.86 -6.19 11.94
CA GLU A 38 -4.24 -5.70 12.06
C GLU A 38 -4.29 -4.33 12.76
N LYS A 39 -3.47 -4.13 13.80
CA LYS A 39 -3.41 -2.86 14.53
C LYS A 39 -2.90 -1.72 13.64
N GLU A 40 -1.83 -1.94 12.89
CA GLU A 40 -1.32 -0.95 11.94
C GLU A 40 -2.31 -0.65 10.82
N LEU A 41 -2.99 -1.67 10.28
CA LEU A 41 -4.00 -1.49 9.24
C LEU A 41 -5.18 -0.63 9.73
N ARG A 42 -5.67 -0.88 10.95
CA ARG A 42 -6.74 -0.08 11.57
C ARG A 42 -6.32 1.39 11.75
N ALA A 43 -5.12 1.64 12.26
CA ALA A 43 -4.63 3.01 12.45
C ALA A 43 -4.50 3.78 11.12
N ILE A 44 -3.97 3.13 10.08
CA ILE A 44 -3.90 3.76 8.74
C ILE A 44 -5.30 4.00 8.18
N GLU A 45 -6.23 3.07 8.37
CA GLU A 45 -7.60 3.20 7.90
C GLU A 45 -8.32 4.36 8.58
N GLU A 46 -8.17 4.54 9.89
CA GLU A 46 -8.75 5.68 10.62
C GLU A 46 -8.27 7.01 10.02
N GLU A 47 -6.98 7.14 9.73
CA GLU A 47 -6.42 8.31 9.06
C GLU A 47 -6.99 8.47 7.63
N LEU A 48 -7.00 7.39 6.83
CA LEU A 48 -7.48 7.42 5.45
C LEU A 48 -8.97 7.74 5.33
N ILE A 49 -9.80 7.26 6.26
CA ILE A 49 -11.23 7.58 6.31
C ILE A 49 -11.44 9.07 6.53
N GLY A 50 -10.56 9.74 7.30
CA GLY A 50 -10.58 11.19 7.45
C GLY A 50 -10.46 11.94 6.11
N PHE A 51 -9.69 11.40 5.16
CA PHE A 51 -9.53 11.99 3.82
C PHE A 51 -10.51 11.43 2.79
N MET A 52 -10.97 10.20 2.96
CA MET A 52 -11.85 9.51 2.02
C MET A 52 -12.97 8.75 2.75
N PRO A 53 -13.99 9.47 3.25
CA PRO A 53 -15.01 8.91 4.14
C PRO A 53 -15.76 7.69 3.60
N LYS A 54 -15.98 7.64 2.27
CA LYS A 54 -16.63 6.51 1.59
C LYS A 54 -15.95 5.15 1.83
N LEU A 55 -14.68 5.11 2.21
CA LEU A 55 -13.99 3.86 2.54
C LEU A 55 -14.66 3.12 3.72
N ARG A 56 -15.25 3.86 4.66
CA ARG A 56 -15.88 3.32 5.87
C ARG A 56 -17.00 2.33 5.58
N GLU A 57 -17.72 2.54 4.49
CA GLU A 57 -18.91 1.75 4.13
C GLU A 57 -18.57 0.58 3.18
N MET A 58 -17.32 0.51 2.71
CA MET A 58 -16.91 -0.52 1.75
C MET A 58 -16.42 -1.77 2.47
N TYR A 59 -16.73 -2.93 1.89
CA TYR A 59 -16.14 -4.18 2.35
C TYR A 59 -14.63 -4.18 2.04
N ALA A 60 -13.83 -4.40 3.08
CA ALA A 60 -12.38 -4.47 2.98
C ALA A 60 -11.89 -5.93 3.04
N MET A 61 -11.02 -6.29 2.11
CA MET A 61 -10.32 -7.57 2.09
C MET A 61 -8.81 -7.33 2.20
N ASP A 62 -8.19 -7.96 3.19
CA ASP A 62 -6.77 -7.79 3.47
C ASP A 62 -5.97 -9.02 3.02
N THR A 63 -4.82 -8.79 2.38
CA THR A 63 -3.89 -9.84 1.99
C THR A 63 -2.43 -9.40 2.19
N VAL A 64 -1.54 -10.38 2.22
CA VAL A 64 -0.09 -10.18 2.23
C VAL A 64 0.46 -10.52 0.85
N LEU A 65 1.08 -9.54 0.23
CA LEU A 65 1.76 -9.68 -1.05
C LEU A 65 3.26 -9.81 -0.85
N GLU A 66 3.91 -10.54 -1.74
CA GLU A 66 5.36 -10.68 -1.78
C GLU A 66 5.87 -10.40 -3.18
N ASP A 67 7.00 -9.69 -3.28
CA ASP A 67 7.66 -9.49 -4.56
C ASP A 67 8.70 -10.57 -4.88
N THR A 68 9.29 -10.49 -6.07
CA THR A 68 10.31 -11.44 -6.52
C THR A 68 11.60 -11.43 -5.68
N ALA A 69 11.80 -10.43 -4.82
CA ALA A 69 12.93 -10.33 -3.91
C ALA A 69 12.57 -10.79 -2.47
N GLY A 70 11.40 -11.39 -2.26
CA GLY A 70 10.93 -11.85 -0.95
C GLY A 70 10.47 -10.72 -0.03
N ARG A 71 10.24 -9.51 -0.57
CA ARG A 71 9.81 -8.37 0.24
C ARG A 71 8.30 -8.41 0.42
N LYS A 72 7.87 -8.33 1.68
CA LYS A 72 6.45 -8.37 2.05
C LYS A 72 5.80 -6.99 2.01
N TYR A 73 4.59 -6.97 1.51
CA TYR A 73 3.70 -5.84 1.43
C TYR A 73 2.33 -6.24 1.98
N LEU A 74 1.64 -5.30 2.59
CA LEU A 74 0.23 -5.49 2.96
C LEU A 74 -0.62 -4.81 1.91
N ALA A 75 -1.72 -5.46 1.55
CA ALA A 75 -2.71 -4.90 0.66
C ALA A 75 -4.08 -4.96 1.33
N ARG A 76 -4.80 -3.83 1.31
CA ARG A 76 -6.22 -3.77 1.64
C ARG A 76 -6.99 -3.36 0.40
N PHE A 77 -7.93 -4.19 -0.02
CA PHE A 77 -8.79 -3.95 -1.16
C PHE A 77 -10.18 -3.56 -0.68
N TYR A 78 -10.67 -2.40 -1.14
CA TYR A 78 -12.02 -1.93 -0.88
C TYR A 78 -12.91 -2.29 -2.06
N THR A 79 -13.93 -3.09 -1.79
CA THR A 79 -14.65 -3.83 -2.82
C THR A 79 -16.15 -3.68 -2.69
N TYR A 80 -16.84 -3.77 -3.82
CA TYR A 80 -18.29 -3.85 -3.90
C TYR A 80 -18.69 -4.52 -5.21
N GLY A 81 -19.66 -5.44 -5.16
CA GLY A 81 -20.22 -6.07 -6.38
C GLY A 81 -19.21 -6.78 -7.28
N GLY A 82 -18.17 -7.43 -6.72
CA GLY A 82 -17.15 -8.12 -7.53
C GLY A 82 -16.01 -7.24 -8.04
N VAL A 83 -16.05 -5.93 -7.74
CA VAL A 83 -15.08 -4.94 -8.22
C VAL A 83 -14.24 -4.42 -7.07
N ILE A 84 -12.93 -4.34 -7.27
CA ILE A 84 -11.98 -3.63 -6.41
C ILE A 84 -11.95 -2.17 -6.88
N TYR A 85 -12.50 -1.26 -6.08
CA TYR A 85 -12.54 0.16 -6.40
C TYR A 85 -11.30 0.89 -5.91
N TYR A 86 -10.79 0.51 -4.75
CA TYR A 86 -9.59 1.11 -4.17
C TYR A 86 -8.67 0.03 -3.62
N ALA A 87 -7.37 0.29 -3.71
CA ALA A 87 -6.34 -0.57 -3.14
C ALA A 87 -5.39 0.27 -2.31
N LEU A 88 -5.16 -0.15 -1.08
CA LEU A 88 -4.16 0.40 -0.18
C LEU A 88 -2.98 -0.58 -0.14
N LEU A 89 -1.80 -0.12 -0.55
CA LEU A 89 -0.55 -0.87 -0.42
C LEU A 89 0.31 -0.27 0.67
N ILE A 90 0.86 -1.12 1.53
CA ILE A 90 1.70 -0.71 2.65
C ILE A 90 2.99 -1.53 2.61
N SER A 91 4.12 -0.84 2.73
CA SER A 91 5.43 -1.47 2.90
C SER A 91 6.05 -1.05 4.23
N PRO A 92 6.31 -2.01 5.14
CA PRO A 92 6.98 -1.71 6.41
C PRO A 92 8.44 -1.26 6.22
N LYS A 93 9.13 -1.82 5.21
CA LYS A 93 10.59 -1.68 5.06
C LYS A 93 11.03 -0.99 3.78
N ASN A 94 10.18 -0.91 2.76
CA ASN A 94 10.59 -0.47 1.42
C ASN A 94 9.79 0.75 0.97
N THR A 95 10.32 1.43 -0.04
CA THR A 95 9.54 2.41 -0.83
C THR A 95 8.57 1.67 -1.75
N LEU A 96 7.39 2.25 -1.95
CA LEU A 96 6.42 1.77 -2.94
C LEU A 96 6.59 2.41 -4.32
N ARG A 97 7.55 3.33 -4.52
CA ARG A 97 7.67 4.13 -5.75
C ARG A 97 7.72 3.30 -7.03
N THR A 98 8.57 2.28 -7.09
CA THR A 98 8.70 1.42 -8.27
C THR A 98 7.43 0.60 -8.50
N THR A 99 6.87 0.02 -7.44
CA THR A 99 5.62 -0.73 -7.49
C THR A 99 4.46 0.15 -7.95
N ALA A 100 4.35 1.36 -7.39
CA ALA A 100 3.33 2.34 -7.74
C ALA A 100 3.41 2.74 -9.21
N ARG A 101 4.62 2.94 -9.76
CA ARG A 101 4.81 3.21 -11.20
C ARG A 101 4.34 2.04 -12.07
N LYS A 102 4.68 0.80 -11.70
CA LYS A 102 4.24 -0.39 -12.44
C LYS A 102 2.71 -0.57 -12.41
N LEU A 103 2.09 -0.32 -11.26
CA LEU A 103 0.63 -0.39 -11.15
C LEU A 103 -0.05 0.76 -11.90
N ALA A 104 0.55 1.96 -11.87
CA ALA A 104 0.08 3.09 -12.67
C ALA A 104 0.15 2.80 -14.18
N SER A 105 1.19 2.11 -14.64
CA SER A 105 1.27 1.69 -16.05
C SER A 105 0.24 0.60 -16.41
N GLN A 106 -0.30 -0.12 -15.43
CA GLN A 106 -1.45 -1.01 -15.65
C GLN A 106 -2.79 -0.25 -15.66
N GLY A 107 -2.80 1.06 -15.39
CA GLY A 107 -4.01 1.88 -15.37
C GLY A 107 -4.58 2.16 -13.98
N TRP A 108 -3.87 1.78 -12.90
CA TRP A 108 -4.27 2.16 -11.56
C TRP A 108 -3.97 3.64 -11.32
N ARG A 109 -4.92 4.40 -10.76
CA ARG A 109 -4.69 5.81 -10.47
C ARG A 109 -4.20 6.00 -9.04
N LEU A 110 -2.94 6.40 -8.87
CA LEU A 110 -2.40 6.78 -7.56
C LEU A 110 -3.16 8.01 -7.03
N LEU A 111 -3.73 7.90 -5.83
CA LEU A 111 -4.43 8.99 -5.14
C LEU A 111 -3.55 9.64 -4.09
N VAL A 112 -2.90 8.84 -3.27
CA VAL A 112 -2.04 9.29 -2.16
C VAL A 112 -0.83 8.38 -2.08
N MET A 113 0.35 8.95 -1.84
CA MET A 113 1.54 8.19 -1.46
C MET A 113 2.29 8.91 -0.36
N ILE A 114 2.53 8.21 0.74
CA ILE A 114 3.28 8.70 1.89
C ILE A 114 4.55 7.87 1.97
N GLU A 115 5.71 8.53 2.02
CA GLU A 115 7.00 7.87 2.19
C GLU A 115 7.74 8.51 3.38
N LYS A 116 8.03 7.72 4.41
CA LYS A 116 8.92 8.15 5.50
C LYS A 116 10.35 8.12 4.97
N LYS A 117 10.88 9.30 4.64
CA LYS A 117 12.30 9.46 4.33
C LYS A 117 13.09 9.40 5.64
N ALA A 118 14.13 8.58 5.67
CA ALA A 118 15.13 8.69 6.72
C ALA A 118 15.86 10.02 6.48
N VAL A 119 15.71 10.97 7.40
CA VAL A 119 16.55 12.16 7.41
C VAL A 119 17.97 11.65 7.69
N LYS A 120 18.87 11.77 6.71
CA LYS A 120 20.29 11.59 6.99
C LYS A 120 20.63 12.64 8.04
N LYS A 121 21.05 12.24 9.23
CA LYS A 121 21.75 13.14 10.14
C LYS A 121 23.07 13.47 9.45
N THR A 122 23.10 14.50 8.63
CA THR A 122 24.34 15.20 8.33
C THR A 122 24.85 15.74 9.67
N PRO A 123 26.10 15.50 10.07
CA PRO A 123 26.69 16.28 11.14
C PRO A 123 26.61 17.74 10.67
N SER A 124 25.89 18.57 11.41
CA SER A 124 25.94 20.01 11.20
C SER A 124 27.33 20.44 11.63
N GLU A 125 28.18 20.84 10.69
CA GLU A 125 29.40 21.62 10.97
C GLU A 125 28.97 23.02 11.47
N THR A 126 28.40 23.05 12.67
CA THR A 126 28.17 24.29 13.42
C THR A 126 28.53 24.05 14.88
N ASP A 127 29.63 23.31 15.09
CA ASP A 127 30.54 23.52 16.21
C ASP A 127 31.78 24.20 15.64
N VAL A 128 31.67 25.49 15.32
CA VAL A 128 32.84 26.36 15.18
C VAL A 128 32.57 27.64 15.96
N ARG A 129 33.19 27.66 17.15
CA ARG A 129 33.50 28.76 18.07
C ARG A 129 32.42 29.25 19.01
#